data_AF-A0A2G8HXK0-F1
#
_entry.id   AF-A0A2G8HXK0-F1
#
_cell.length_a   1.000
_cell.length_b   1.000
_cell.length_c   1.000
_cell.angle_alpha   90.00
_cell.angle_beta   90.00
_cell.angle_gamma   90.00
#
_symmetry.space_group_name_H-M   'P 1'
#
loop_
_entity.id
_entity.type
_entity.pdbx_description
1 polymer ?
#
loop_
_entity_poly.entity_id
_entity_poly.type
_entity_poly.pdbx_seq_one_letter_code
_entity_poly.pdbx_strand_id
1 'polypeptide(L)'
;MYTKITHKKLTLKKGRIVSNTHSKIGEKNPLGILAIDHLEFTCGTLETPTKDLFYKFGFSKTYENTELHSELFSQGQVRFLLVSDNNPTSHTTTYFKEHGEGVSTISFLVEDCKHAIKTAVERGAEMISDTKVVECEEGTFLTASIKGFGDVINEFVERPNSHFRPGYKKLESDAKAQPLTNRVARIDHLTNNVPKGEMEKWVKFYQDIYGMVQTRYFDIKGAKTGLNSKVVQLENSSVIIPINEPEVEGGKSQIQEFLDIHKGPGVQHIALTCGKILGTVPELIKRDITFLDIPSSYYEMIPSRGINVEEDLKDLESAKLLVDGDADGYLIQNFTQTYVGPLFFEFIQRKNNDGFGEGNFQALFDAIERDQVARGYLE
;
A
#
# COMPACT_ATOMS: atom_id res chain seq x y z
N MET A 1 -59.55 0.42 -29.65
CA MET A 1 -58.46 1.36 -29.32
C MET A 1 -57.25 0.56 -28.84
N TYR A 2 -56.36 0.18 -29.75
CA TYR A 2 -55.02 -0.34 -29.43
C TYR A 2 -54.10 0.14 -30.54
N THR A 3 -53.24 1.11 -30.23
CA THR A 3 -52.39 1.77 -31.22
C THR A 3 -50.95 1.29 -31.06
N LYS A 4 -50.41 0.83 -32.19
CA LYS A 4 -49.03 0.33 -32.39
C LYS A 4 -47.98 1.33 -31.92
N ILE A 5 -47.00 0.85 -31.16
CA ILE A 5 -45.76 1.56 -30.87
C ILE A 5 -44.77 1.30 -32.02
N THR A 6 -44.39 2.35 -32.72
CA THR A 6 -43.37 2.35 -33.78
C THR A 6 -41.96 2.47 -33.20
N HIS A 7 -41.06 1.59 -33.61
CA HIS A 7 -39.63 1.67 -33.35
C HIS A 7 -39.00 2.89 -34.04
N LYS A 8 -38.37 3.78 -33.25
CA LYS A 8 -37.46 4.81 -33.78
C LYS A 8 -36.02 4.36 -33.56
N LYS A 9 -35.34 4.03 -34.67
CA LYS A 9 -33.89 3.84 -34.77
C LYS A 9 -33.17 5.10 -34.27
N LEU A 10 -32.38 4.98 -33.20
CA LEU A 10 -31.39 5.99 -32.83
C LEU A 10 -30.16 5.85 -33.72
N THR A 11 -29.89 6.90 -34.48
CA THR A 11 -28.73 7.06 -35.36
C THR A 11 -27.52 7.41 -34.51
N LEU A 12 -26.44 6.62 -34.60
CA LEU A 12 -25.16 6.89 -33.97
C LEU A 12 -24.54 8.16 -34.59
N LYS A 13 -24.56 9.28 -33.86
CA LYS A 13 -23.64 10.40 -34.09
C LYS A 13 -22.51 10.30 -33.07
N LYS A 14 -21.26 10.32 -33.57
CA LYS A 14 -20.03 10.46 -32.79
C LYS A 14 -20.17 11.62 -31.81
N GLY A 15 -20.24 11.30 -30.52
CA GLY A 15 -20.34 12.24 -29.43
C GLY A 15 -19.76 11.60 -28.18
N ARG A 16 -18.70 12.21 -27.67
CA ARG A 16 -18.01 11.98 -26.40
C ARG A 16 -18.99 11.46 -25.33
N ILE A 17 -18.81 10.23 -24.87
CA ILE A 17 -19.41 9.79 -23.60
C ILE A 17 -18.59 10.48 -22.51
N VAL A 18 -19.05 11.64 -22.05
CA VAL A 18 -18.59 12.22 -20.79
C VAL A 18 -19.35 11.50 -19.69
N SER A 19 -18.70 10.56 -19.02
CA SER A 19 -19.28 9.84 -17.88
C SER A 19 -18.86 10.48 -16.56
N ASN A 20 -19.84 11.10 -15.89
CA ASN A 20 -19.95 11.55 -14.50
C ASN A 20 -18.94 12.57 -13.93
N THR A 21 -19.46 13.80 -13.84
CA THR A 21 -18.96 15.02 -13.22
C THR A 21 -19.27 15.09 -11.71
N HIS A 22 -18.47 14.42 -10.88
CA HIS A 22 -18.36 14.80 -9.47
C HIS A 22 -16.88 14.93 -9.15
N SER A 23 -16.44 16.18 -8.95
CA SER A 23 -15.11 16.48 -8.42
C SER A 23 -14.89 15.69 -7.13
N LYS A 24 -13.67 15.18 -6.95
CA LYS A 24 -13.22 14.51 -5.73
C LYS A 24 -12.76 15.50 -4.68
N ILE A 25 -12.42 16.72 -5.08
CA ILE A 25 -12.16 17.82 -4.16
C ILE A 25 -13.45 18.17 -3.41
N GLY A 26 -13.39 18.14 -2.08
CA GLY A 26 -14.50 18.49 -1.21
C GLY A 26 -14.10 18.44 0.26
N GLU A 27 -15.03 18.74 1.17
CA GLU A 27 -14.73 18.82 2.61
C GLU A 27 -14.08 17.55 3.18
N LYS A 28 -14.45 16.38 2.65
CA LYS A 28 -13.97 15.06 3.10
C LYS A 28 -12.79 14.50 2.30
N ASN A 29 -12.36 15.24 1.27
CA ASN A 29 -11.15 14.95 0.49
C ASN A 29 -10.61 16.29 -0.04
N PRO A 30 -10.12 17.17 0.86
CA PRO A 30 -9.74 18.54 0.53
C PRO A 30 -8.62 18.62 -0.51
N LEU A 31 -7.78 17.58 -0.58
CA LEU A 31 -6.66 17.49 -1.51
C LEU A 31 -7.03 16.86 -2.87
N GLY A 32 -8.26 16.36 -3.03
CA GLY A 32 -8.70 15.74 -4.28
C GLY A 32 -7.94 14.45 -4.62
N ILE A 33 -7.53 13.67 -3.62
CA ILE A 33 -6.80 12.41 -3.84
C ILE A 33 -7.70 11.37 -4.50
N LEU A 34 -7.19 10.76 -5.55
CA LEU A 34 -7.86 9.73 -6.34
C LEU A 34 -7.44 8.33 -5.91
N ALA A 35 -6.13 8.11 -5.71
CA ALA A 35 -5.53 6.85 -5.32
C ALA A 35 -4.05 7.05 -4.95
N ILE A 36 -3.39 5.99 -4.46
CA ILE A 36 -1.92 5.90 -4.52
C ILE A 36 -1.52 5.74 -5.98
N ASP A 37 -0.65 6.63 -6.48
CA ASP A 37 -0.13 6.57 -7.85
C ASP A 37 0.98 5.52 -7.99
N HIS A 38 1.97 5.60 -7.10
CA HIS A 38 3.10 4.69 -6.97
C HIS A 38 3.79 4.85 -5.60
N LEU A 39 4.61 3.86 -5.24
CA LEU A 39 5.54 3.94 -4.11
C LEU A 39 6.99 3.96 -4.64
N GLU A 40 7.82 4.88 -4.16
CA GLU A 40 9.25 4.91 -4.47
C GLU A 40 10.02 4.07 -3.46
N PHE A 41 10.80 3.12 -3.95
CA PHE A 41 11.74 2.30 -3.19
C PHE A 41 13.16 2.74 -3.46
N THR A 42 13.93 2.97 -2.40
CA THR A 42 15.35 3.26 -2.49
C THR A 42 16.17 2.00 -2.67
N CYS A 43 17.26 2.08 -3.43
CA CYS A 43 18.30 1.05 -3.44
C CYS A 43 19.67 1.64 -3.72
N GLY A 44 20.73 0.90 -3.34
CA GLY A 44 22.11 1.32 -3.61
C GLY A 44 22.55 1.04 -5.05
N THR A 45 21.92 0.04 -5.70
CA THR A 45 22.08 -0.26 -7.13
C THR A 45 20.77 -0.85 -7.66
N LEU A 46 20.51 -0.74 -8.97
CA LEU A 46 19.34 -1.37 -9.59
C LEU A 46 19.42 -2.91 -9.61
N GLU A 47 20.59 -3.52 -9.40
CA GLU A 47 20.69 -4.97 -9.21
C GLU A 47 20.67 -5.25 -7.69
N THR A 48 19.45 -5.43 -7.16
CA THR A 48 19.17 -5.53 -5.73
C THR A 48 18.18 -6.67 -5.44
N PRO A 49 18.23 -7.29 -4.24
CA PRO A 49 17.19 -8.20 -3.77
C PRO A 49 15.76 -7.67 -3.90
N THR A 50 15.53 -6.35 -3.74
CA THR A 50 14.19 -5.76 -3.90
C THR A 50 13.66 -5.88 -5.34
N LYS A 51 14.54 -5.76 -6.35
CA LYS A 51 14.18 -5.98 -7.74
C LYS A 51 13.80 -7.44 -8.00
N ASP A 52 14.60 -8.37 -7.48
CA ASP A 52 14.33 -9.81 -7.61
C ASP A 52 13.00 -10.17 -6.92
N LEU A 53 12.71 -9.57 -5.78
CA LEU A 53 11.43 -9.71 -5.08
C LEU A 53 10.26 -9.26 -5.96
N PHE A 54 10.35 -8.10 -6.61
CA PHE A 54 9.29 -7.62 -7.50
C PHE A 54 9.00 -8.61 -8.63
N TYR A 55 10.03 -9.22 -9.22
CA TYR A 55 9.86 -10.29 -10.21
C TYR A 55 9.21 -11.55 -9.62
N LYS A 56 9.64 -11.98 -8.42
CA LYS A 56 9.01 -13.12 -7.72
C LYS A 56 7.52 -12.86 -7.45
N PHE A 57 7.17 -11.64 -7.08
CA PHE A 57 5.78 -11.20 -6.92
C PHE A 57 5.01 -11.07 -8.24
N GLY A 58 5.66 -11.32 -9.38
CA GLY A 58 5.07 -11.28 -10.71
C GLY A 58 4.78 -9.89 -11.25
N PHE A 59 5.49 -8.88 -10.74
CA PHE A 59 5.55 -7.57 -11.39
C PHE A 59 6.36 -7.66 -12.68
N SER A 60 6.13 -6.70 -13.56
CA SER A 60 6.89 -6.53 -14.80
C SER A 60 7.46 -5.12 -14.85
N LYS A 61 8.69 -4.98 -15.32
CA LYS A 61 9.28 -3.67 -15.61
C LYS A 61 8.53 -3.05 -16.80
N THR A 62 7.91 -1.92 -16.57
CA THR A 62 7.02 -1.24 -17.54
C THR A 62 7.58 0.07 -18.06
N TYR A 63 8.40 0.74 -17.25
CA TYR A 63 9.11 1.95 -17.63
C TYR A 63 10.52 1.93 -17.05
N GLU A 64 11.42 2.67 -17.67
CA GLU A 64 12.77 2.92 -17.14
C GLU A 64 13.20 4.35 -17.46
N ASN A 65 14.05 4.90 -16.61
CA ASN A 65 14.80 6.12 -16.89
C ASN A 65 16.27 5.87 -16.55
N THR A 66 17.10 5.79 -17.58
CA THR A 66 18.53 5.49 -17.44
C THR A 66 19.32 6.66 -16.85
N GLU A 67 18.90 7.90 -17.08
CA GLU A 67 19.57 9.10 -16.55
C GLU A 67 19.31 9.25 -15.04
N LEU A 68 18.07 8.97 -14.63
CA LEU A 68 17.67 8.98 -13.21
C LEU A 68 17.92 7.65 -12.50
N HIS A 69 18.50 6.65 -13.18
CA HIS A 69 18.77 5.32 -12.65
C HIS A 69 17.57 4.71 -11.91
N SER A 70 16.45 4.61 -12.62
CA SER A 70 15.18 4.15 -12.03
C SER A 70 14.39 3.23 -12.97
N GLU A 71 13.64 2.31 -12.37
CA GLU A 71 12.83 1.30 -13.06
C GLU A 71 11.44 1.19 -12.40
N LEU A 72 10.37 1.25 -13.20
CA LEU A 72 9.01 1.12 -12.72
C LEU A 72 8.48 -0.31 -12.92
N PHE A 73 8.15 -0.96 -11.82
CA PHE A 73 7.53 -2.27 -11.78
C PHE A 73 6.02 -2.14 -11.58
N SER A 74 5.23 -2.74 -12.47
CA SER A 74 3.76 -2.65 -12.42
C SER A 74 3.07 -4.01 -12.40
N GLN A 75 2.00 -4.09 -11.63
CA GLN A 75 1.06 -5.22 -11.63
C GLN A 75 -0.35 -4.74 -11.24
N GLY A 76 -1.33 -4.95 -12.13
CA GLY A 76 -2.65 -4.36 -11.94
C GLY A 76 -2.54 -2.83 -11.91
N GLN A 77 -3.02 -2.22 -10.83
CA GLN A 77 -2.87 -0.79 -10.54
C GLN A 77 -1.68 -0.47 -9.64
N VAL A 78 -0.98 -1.50 -9.12
CA VAL A 78 0.18 -1.31 -8.24
C VAL A 78 1.38 -0.89 -9.07
N ARG A 79 2.09 0.14 -8.61
CA ARG A 79 3.32 0.64 -9.21
C ARG A 79 4.38 0.83 -8.14
N PHE A 80 5.51 0.18 -8.31
CA PHE A 80 6.70 0.34 -7.47
C PHE A 80 7.82 0.92 -8.32
N LEU A 81 8.29 2.11 -7.96
CA LEU A 81 9.39 2.78 -8.63
C LEU A 81 10.67 2.49 -7.84
N LEU A 82 11.56 1.70 -8.41
CA LEU A 82 12.86 1.43 -7.81
C LEU A 82 13.86 2.50 -8.26
N VAL A 83 14.52 3.17 -7.32
CA VAL A 83 15.43 4.30 -7.60
C VAL A 83 16.78 4.10 -6.94
N SER A 84 17.83 4.13 -7.76
CA SER A 84 19.23 4.12 -7.35
C SER A 84 19.88 5.45 -7.72
N ASP A 85 19.47 6.53 -7.05
CA ASP A 85 19.96 7.88 -7.38
C ASP A 85 21.45 8.03 -7.05
N ASN A 86 22.20 8.58 -8.02
CA ASN A 86 23.63 8.85 -7.90
C ASN A 86 23.93 10.22 -7.28
N ASN A 87 22.93 11.09 -7.14
CA ASN A 87 23.12 12.40 -6.54
C ASN A 87 23.27 12.27 -5.00
N PRO A 88 24.46 12.53 -4.43
CA PRO A 88 24.73 12.27 -3.01
C PRO A 88 23.89 13.07 -2.02
N THR A 89 23.24 14.15 -2.48
CA THR A 89 22.41 15.05 -1.68
C THR A 89 20.92 14.92 -1.98
N SER A 90 20.50 14.01 -2.86
CA SER A 90 19.08 13.79 -3.09
C SER A 90 18.40 13.14 -1.89
N HIS A 91 17.07 13.24 -1.86
CA HIS A 91 16.25 12.59 -0.83
C HIS A 91 16.48 11.08 -0.82
N THR A 92 16.31 10.43 -1.98
CA THR A 92 16.48 8.98 -2.17
C THR A 92 17.84 8.50 -1.66
N THR A 93 18.93 9.19 -1.98
CA THR A 93 20.27 8.79 -1.54
C THR A 93 20.49 9.02 -0.05
N THR A 94 19.92 10.09 0.52
CA THR A 94 19.97 10.35 1.97
C THR A 94 19.18 9.29 2.74
N TYR A 95 17.95 9.01 2.31
CA TYR A 95 17.07 7.98 2.89
C TYR A 95 17.77 6.61 2.87
N PHE A 96 18.35 6.20 1.73
CA PHE A 96 19.04 4.93 1.61
C PHE A 96 20.23 4.79 2.58
N LYS A 97 20.98 5.86 2.83
CA LYS A 97 22.12 5.82 3.77
C LYS A 97 21.66 5.61 5.21
N GLU A 98 20.52 6.19 5.57
CA GLU A 98 19.99 6.08 6.94
C GLU A 98 19.29 4.75 7.15
N HIS A 99 18.36 4.41 6.25
CA HIS A 99 17.38 3.33 6.44
C HIS A 99 17.66 2.07 5.62
N GLY A 100 18.52 2.15 4.59
CA GLY A 100 18.70 1.09 3.60
C GLY A 100 17.60 1.11 2.54
N GLU A 101 17.26 -0.06 2.00
CA GLU A 101 16.14 -0.18 1.06
C GLU A 101 14.81 -0.05 1.79
N GLY A 102 13.93 0.80 1.27
CA GLY A 102 12.64 1.08 1.88
C GLY A 102 11.85 2.11 1.08
N VAL A 103 10.66 2.47 1.56
CA VAL A 103 9.78 3.43 0.88
C VAL A 103 10.15 4.86 1.26
N SER A 104 10.84 5.59 0.36
CA SER A 104 11.23 7.00 0.57
C SER A 104 10.12 8.00 0.24
N THR A 105 9.24 7.63 -0.69
CA THR A 105 8.18 8.53 -1.20
C THR A 105 6.89 7.76 -1.42
N ILE A 106 5.77 8.32 -0.94
CA ILE A 106 4.41 7.89 -1.25
C ILE A 106 3.79 8.92 -2.18
N SER A 107 3.53 8.53 -3.43
CA SER A 107 2.94 9.41 -4.43
C SER A 107 1.44 9.19 -4.54
N PHE A 108 0.66 10.26 -4.43
CA PHE A 108 -0.80 10.27 -4.54
C PHE A 108 -1.21 10.85 -5.89
N LEU A 109 -2.04 10.12 -6.63
CA LEU A 109 -2.69 10.66 -7.82
C LEU A 109 -3.79 11.63 -7.34
N VAL A 110 -3.77 12.87 -7.83
CA VAL A 110 -4.73 13.92 -7.43
C VAL A 110 -5.49 14.47 -8.64
N GLU A 111 -6.67 15.01 -8.38
CA GLU A 111 -7.50 15.68 -9.39
C GLU A 111 -6.87 16.99 -9.89
N ASP A 112 -6.25 17.77 -9.01
CA ASP A 112 -5.58 19.05 -9.31
C ASP A 112 -4.37 19.20 -8.36
N CYS A 113 -3.16 19.15 -8.92
CA CYS A 113 -1.91 19.19 -8.16
C CYS A 113 -1.65 20.56 -7.51
N LYS A 114 -2.00 21.65 -8.21
CA LYS A 114 -1.83 23.02 -7.69
C LYS A 114 -2.77 23.26 -6.52
N HIS A 115 -4.01 22.79 -6.62
CA HIS A 115 -4.98 22.85 -5.53
C HIS A 115 -4.52 22.00 -4.34
N ALA A 116 -4.06 20.77 -4.58
CA ALA A 116 -3.61 19.86 -3.53
C ALA A 116 -2.45 20.45 -2.71
N ILE A 117 -1.38 20.94 -3.35
CA ILE A 117 -0.25 21.50 -2.62
C ILE A 117 -0.62 22.77 -1.85
N LYS A 118 -1.36 23.69 -2.48
CA LYS A 118 -1.81 24.92 -1.85
C LYS A 118 -2.65 24.61 -0.60
N THR A 119 -3.63 23.72 -0.75
CA THR A 119 -4.54 23.34 0.33
C THR A 119 -3.79 22.62 1.45
N ALA A 120 -2.83 21.75 1.13
CA ALA A 120 -2.02 21.06 2.13
C ALA A 120 -1.23 22.06 2.98
N VAL A 121 -0.58 23.06 2.36
CA VAL A 121 0.18 24.10 3.06
C VAL A 121 -0.72 25.01 3.90
N GLU A 122 -1.88 25.43 3.37
CA GLU A 122 -2.89 26.19 4.14
C GLU A 122 -3.39 25.42 5.37
N ARG A 123 -3.36 24.08 5.31
CA ARG A 123 -3.74 23.17 6.40
C ARG A 123 -2.56 22.74 7.27
N GLY A 124 -1.39 23.37 7.12
CA GLY A 124 -0.24 23.21 8.02
C GLY A 124 0.82 22.21 7.57
N ALA A 125 0.77 21.72 6.33
CA ALA A 125 1.83 20.88 5.79
C ALA A 125 3.14 21.66 5.56
N GLU A 126 4.27 21.02 5.83
CA GLU A 126 5.59 21.52 5.44
C GLU A 126 5.85 21.21 3.96
N MET A 127 5.91 22.23 3.12
CA MET A 127 6.19 22.07 1.69
C MET A 127 7.65 21.69 1.44
N ILE A 128 7.87 20.63 0.66
CA ILE A 128 9.19 20.21 0.19
C ILE A 128 9.46 20.73 -1.22
N SER A 129 8.46 20.68 -2.10
CA SER A 129 8.55 21.28 -3.42
C SER A 129 7.22 21.85 -3.89
N ASP A 130 7.28 23.06 -4.42
CA ASP A 130 6.16 23.68 -5.13
C ASP A 130 5.93 23.00 -6.48
N THR A 131 4.81 23.33 -7.12
CA THR A 131 4.33 22.73 -8.36
C THR A 131 5.36 22.87 -9.48
N LYS A 132 5.82 21.73 -9.98
CA LYS A 132 6.59 21.60 -11.21
C LYS A 132 5.65 21.19 -12.33
N VAL A 133 5.68 21.92 -13.44
CA VAL A 133 4.86 21.66 -14.63
C VAL A 133 5.78 21.25 -15.77
N VAL A 134 5.49 20.10 -16.37
CA VAL A 134 6.20 19.60 -17.55
C VAL A 134 5.18 19.32 -18.64
N GLU A 135 5.32 19.99 -19.77
CA GLU A 135 4.54 19.71 -20.98
C GLU A 135 5.30 18.68 -21.83
N CYS A 136 4.65 17.56 -22.16
CA CYS A 136 5.20 16.55 -23.06
C CYS A 136 4.17 16.15 -24.12
N GLU A 137 4.55 15.26 -25.05
CA GLU A 137 3.67 14.84 -26.16
C GLU A 137 2.38 14.18 -25.67
N GLU A 138 2.44 13.51 -24.50
CA GLU A 138 1.32 12.82 -23.88
C GLU A 138 0.39 13.73 -23.06
N GLY A 139 0.79 14.98 -22.83
CA GLY A 139 0.03 16.00 -22.10
C GLY A 139 0.84 16.70 -21.01
N THR A 140 0.13 17.34 -20.09
CA THR A 140 0.74 18.09 -18.98
C THR A 140 0.90 17.20 -17.75
N PHE A 141 2.11 17.17 -17.20
CA PHE A 141 2.46 16.45 -15.97
C PHE A 141 2.81 17.46 -14.88
N LEU A 142 2.15 17.35 -13.72
CA LEU A 142 2.39 18.23 -12.58
C LEU A 142 2.75 17.41 -11.34
N THR A 143 3.80 17.84 -10.65
CA THR A 143 4.16 17.31 -9.33
C THR A 143 4.43 18.39 -8.31
N ALA A 144 4.09 18.11 -7.07
CA ALA A 144 4.42 18.90 -5.90
C ALA A 144 4.61 17.96 -4.72
N SER A 145 5.24 18.41 -3.63
CA SER A 145 5.43 17.52 -2.47
C SER A 145 5.46 18.24 -1.14
N ILE A 146 5.05 17.51 -0.10
CA ILE A 146 5.13 17.90 1.29
C ILE A 146 5.92 16.86 2.08
N LYS A 147 6.35 17.24 3.28
CA LYS A 147 6.92 16.30 4.24
C LYS A 147 5.81 15.38 4.75
N GLY A 148 6.05 14.07 4.69
CA GLY A 148 5.21 13.05 5.29
C GLY A 148 5.67 12.68 6.70
N PHE A 149 5.42 11.44 7.08
CA PHE A 149 5.83 10.91 8.38
C PHE A 149 7.29 10.47 8.39
N GLY A 150 7.98 10.70 9.50
CA GLY A 150 9.44 10.54 9.56
C GLY A 150 10.13 11.42 8.52
N ASP A 151 10.87 10.81 7.62
CA ASP A 151 11.50 11.41 6.45
C ASP A 151 10.85 10.96 5.12
N VAL A 152 9.74 10.23 5.14
CA VAL A 152 8.99 9.86 3.93
C VAL A 152 8.39 11.12 3.29
N ILE A 153 8.58 11.30 1.98
CA ILE A 153 7.96 12.38 1.22
C ILE A 153 6.57 11.96 0.75
N ASN A 154 5.60 12.87 0.83
CA ASN A 154 4.31 12.69 0.18
C ASN A 154 4.26 13.57 -1.08
N GLU A 155 4.22 12.93 -2.25
CA GLU A 155 4.17 13.61 -3.56
C GLU A 155 2.73 13.63 -4.08
N PHE A 156 2.30 14.75 -4.65
CA PHE A 156 1.04 14.87 -5.39
C PHE A 156 1.34 14.84 -6.88
N VAL A 157 0.67 13.95 -7.61
CA VAL A 157 0.87 13.72 -9.05
C VAL A 157 -0.44 14.00 -9.79
N GLU A 158 -0.40 14.88 -10.77
CA GLU A 158 -1.45 15.05 -11.77
C GLU A 158 -0.84 14.75 -13.13
N ARG A 159 -1.40 13.76 -13.84
CA ARG A 159 -0.81 13.28 -15.10
C ARG A 159 -1.85 12.69 -16.05
N PRO A 160 -1.56 12.65 -17.36
CA PRO A 160 -2.37 11.91 -18.31
C PRO A 160 -2.38 10.41 -17.97
N ASN A 161 -3.51 9.75 -18.17
CA ASN A 161 -3.65 8.32 -17.84
C ASN A 161 -2.71 7.41 -18.66
N SER A 162 -2.27 7.85 -19.84
CA SER A 162 -1.52 7.03 -20.81
C SER A 162 -0.03 6.90 -20.53
N HIS A 163 0.56 7.77 -19.69
CA HIS A 163 2.00 7.86 -19.50
C HIS A 163 2.35 7.95 -18.01
N PHE A 164 3.47 7.34 -17.61
CA PHE A 164 3.89 7.32 -16.21
C PHE A 164 4.46 8.66 -15.77
N ARG A 165 5.61 9.08 -16.33
CA ARG A 165 6.29 10.32 -15.94
C ARG A 165 7.24 10.78 -17.06
N PRO A 166 7.35 12.09 -17.34
CA PRO A 166 8.27 12.61 -18.34
C PRO A 166 9.70 12.09 -18.16
N GLY A 167 10.38 11.79 -19.27
CA GLY A 167 11.73 11.21 -19.28
C GLY A 167 11.77 9.70 -19.08
N TYR A 168 10.66 9.05 -18.73
CA TYR A 168 10.60 7.59 -18.64
C TYR A 168 10.24 6.97 -19.98
N LYS A 169 11.07 6.04 -20.43
CA LYS A 169 10.81 5.24 -21.62
C LYS A 169 9.87 4.09 -21.26
N LYS A 170 8.72 4.02 -21.92
CA LYS A 170 7.82 2.86 -21.83
C LYS A 170 8.46 1.64 -22.50
N LEU A 171 8.35 0.49 -21.86
CA LEU A 171 8.78 -0.79 -22.41
C LEU A 171 7.60 -1.54 -23.01
N GLU A 172 7.76 -2.02 -24.24
CA GLU A 172 6.76 -2.86 -24.92
C GLU A 172 6.72 -4.28 -24.34
N SER A 173 7.85 -4.76 -23.82
CA SER A 173 7.97 -6.06 -23.16
C SER A 173 9.10 -6.06 -22.15
N ASP A 174 9.00 -6.97 -21.18
CA ASP A 174 10.02 -7.25 -20.19
C ASP A 174 10.36 -8.74 -20.26
N ALA A 175 11.57 -9.06 -20.70
CA ALA A 175 12.03 -10.43 -20.90
C ALA A 175 12.18 -11.22 -19.59
N LYS A 176 12.31 -10.54 -18.44
CA LYS A 176 12.41 -11.17 -17.12
C LYS A 176 11.04 -11.34 -16.45
N ALA A 177 9.98 -10.75 -17.02
CA ALA A 177 8.66 -10.79 -16.43
C ALA A 177 8.14 -12.23 -16.31
N GLN A 178 7.73 -12.58 -15.09
CA GLN A 178 7.07 -13.84 -14.76
C GLN A 178 5.72 -13.49 -14.11
N PRO A 179 4.69 -13.01 -14.86
CA PRO A 179 3.44 -12.56 -14.24
C PRO A 179 2.78 -13.66 -13.40
N LEU A 180 2.12 -13.29 -12.31
CA LEU A 180 1.30 -14.25 -11.55
C LEU A 180 0.13 -14.74 -12.40
N THR A 181 -0.27 -16.00 -12.20
CA THR A 181 -1.50 -16.55 -12.80
C THR A 181 -2.72 -15.74 -12.32
N ASN A 182 -2.74 -15.43 -11.02
CA ASN A 182 -3.74 -14.58 -10.39
C ASN A 182 -3.06 -13.30 -9.88
N ARG A 183 -3.11 -12.26 -10.71
CA ARG A 183 -2.42 -10.99 -10.46
C ARG A 183 -3.06 -10.20 -9.33
N VAL A 184 -2.25 -9.45 -8.59
CA VAL A 184 -2.75 -8.45 -7.63
C VAL A 184 -3.40 -7.28 -8.37
N ALA A 185 -4.41 -6.68 -7.75
CA ALA A 185 -5.25 -5.65 -8.36
C ALA A 185 -4.79 -4.23 -8.03
N ARG A 186 -4.51 -3.93 -6.76
CA ARG A 186 -4.14 -2.60 -6.26
C ARG A 186 -3.47 -2.72 -4.88
N ILE A 187 -2.92 -1.61 -4.39
CA ILE A 187 -2.56 -1.46 -2.98
C ILE A 187 -3.88 -1.33 -2.20
N ASP A 188 -4.10 -2.21 -1.24
CA ASP A 188 -5.26 -2.17 -0.36
C ASP A 188 -5.07 -1.11 0.73
N HIS A 189 -3.92 -1.18 1.41
CA HIS A 189 -3.48 -0.26 2.44
C HIS A 189 -1.96 -0.39 2.64
N LEU A 190 -1.37 0.51 3.42
CA LEU A 190 0.01 0.42 3.90
C LEU A 190 0.10 0.97 5.31
N THR A 191 1.08 0.54 6.10
CA THR A 191 1.17 0.93 7.51
C THR A 191 2.37 1.78 7.83
N ASN A 192 2.19 2.69 8.78
CA ASN A 192 3.25 3.56 9.28
C ASN A 192 3.59 3.14 10.71
N ASN A 193 4.80 2.63 10.94
CA ASN A 193 5.31 2.43 12.29
C ASN A 193 5.99 3.71 12.77
N VAL A 194 5.62 4.17 13.97
CA VAL A 194 6.12 5.42 14.55
C VAL A 194 6.56 5.20 16.00
N PRO A 195 7.50 6.01 16.53
CA PRO A 195 7.91 5.94 17.92
C PRO A 195 6.74 6.14 18.90
N LYS A 196 6.91 5.63 20.12
CA LYS A 196 5.92 5.81 21.19
C LYS A 196 5.60 7.28 21.39
N GLY A 197 4.31 7.61 21.44
CA GLY A 197 3.83 8.98 21.66
C GLY A 197 3.70 9.81 20.38
N GLU A 198 4.13 9.29 19.22
CA GLU A 198 3.96 9.95 17.93
C GLU A 198 2.67 9.57 17.19
N MET A 199 1.96 8.51 17.59
CA MET A 199 0.77 8.06 16.86
C MET A 199 -0.28 9.17 16.70
N GLU A 200 -0.61 9.89 17.78
CA GLU A 200 -1.60 10.98 17.70
C GLU A 200 -1.15 12.14 16.81
N LYS A 201 0.15 12.43 16.78
CA LYS A 201 0.71 13.47 15.90
C LYS A 201 0.47 13.09 14.44
N TRP A 202 0.73 11.85 14.06
CA TRP A 202 0.56 11.40 12.68
C TRP A 202 -0.91 11.14 12.30
N VAL A 203 -1.75 10.71 13.24
CA VAL A 203 -3.21 10.68 13.03
C VAL A 203 -3.74 12.09 12.73
N LYS A 204 -3.35 13.09 13.53
CA LYS A 204 -3.73 14.49 13.29
C LYS A 204 -3.19 15.02 11.98
N PHE A 205 -1.95 14.69 11.60
CA PHE A 205 -1.40 15.03 10.29
C PHE A 205 -2.33 14.60 9.15
N TYR A 206 -2.80 13.36 9.13
CA TYR A 206 -3.72 12.88 8.10
C TYR A 206 -5.14 13.47 8.23
N GLN A 207 -5.64 13.70 9.44
CA GLN A 207 -6.94 14.36 9.64
C GLN A 207 -6.93 15.82 9.17
N ASP A 208 -5.96 16.58 9.66
CA ASP A 208 -5.86 18.01 9.47
C ASP A 208 -5.47 18.34 8.04
N ILE A 209 -4.50 17.66 7.43
CA ILE A 209 -4.03 17.97 6.07
C ILE A 209 -4.84 17.24 5.00
N TYR A 210 -5.08 15.94 5.16
CA TYR A 210 -5.69 15.11 4.12
C TYR A 210 -7.21 15.01 4.22
N GLY A 211 -7.81 15.42 5.34
CA GLY A 211 -9.24 15.23 5.61
C GLY A 211 -9.61 13.77 5.85
N MET A 212 -8.64 12.91 6.17
CA MET A 212 -8.91 11.51 6.51
C MET A 212 -9.65 11.40 7.84
N VAL A 213 -10.40 10.32 8.03
CA VAL A 213 -11.11 10.03 9.27
C VAL A 213 -10.47 8.85 9.98
N GLN A 214 -10.41 8.90 11.32
CA GLN A 214 -10.02 7.73 12.11
C GLN A 214 -11.21 6.77 12.16
N THR A 215 -11.06 5.58 11.59
CA THR A 215 -12.16 4.59 11.52
C THR A 215 -12.05 3.50 12.56
N ARG A 216 -10.85 3.19 13.04
CA ARG A 216 -10.61 2.13 14.02
C ARG A 216 -9.50 2.51 15.00
N TYR A 217 -9.55 1.89 16.17
CA TYR A 217 -8.49 1.88 17.17
C TYR A 217 -8.34 0.45 17.67
N PHE A 218 -7.11 -0.01 17.80
CA PHE A 218 -6.77 -1.32 18.32
C PHE A 218 -5.75 -1.17 19.45
N ASP A 219 -6.03 -1.86 20.56
CA ASP A 219 -5.08 -2.11 21.66
C ASP A 219 -4.82 -3.62 21.66
N ILE A 220 -3.68 -4.01 21.06
CA ILE A 220 -3.37 -5.42 20.78
C ILE A 220 -2.35 -5.90 21.79
N LYS A 221 -2.66 -7.04 22.42
CA LYS A 221 -1.82 -7.68 23.44
C LYS A 221 -1.52 -9.10 23.00
N GLY A 222 -0.25 -9.39 22.71
CA GLY A 222 0.24 -10.75 22.58
C GLY A 222 0.58 -11.36 23.93
N ALA A 223 1.35 -12.45 23.89
CA ALA A 223 1.77 -13.14 25.10
C ALA A 223 2.88 -12.39 25.84
N LYS A 224 3.75 -11.68 25.11
CA LYS A 224 4.93 -10.98 25.68
C LYS A 224 4.91 -9.47 25.46
N THR A 225 4.30 -9.02 24.36
CA THR A 225 4.38 -7.64 23.89
C THR A 225 3.01 -7.13 23.43
N GLY A 226 2.89 -5.82 23.20
CA GLY A 226 1.67 -5.20 22.70
C GLY A 226 1.96 -4.01 21.79
N LEU A 227 0.94 -3.55 21.08
CA LEU A 227 0.99 -2.34 20.26
C LEU A 227 -0.34 -1.57 20.32
N ASN A 228 -0.26 -0.27 20.02
CA ASN A 228 -1.44 0.54 19.72
C ASN A 228 -1.48 0.81 18.22
N SER A 229 -2.67 0.74 17.64
CA SER A 229 -2.89 1.06 16.23
C SER A 229 -4.12 1.95 16.03
N LYS A 230 -3.98 2.97 15.19
CA LYS A 230 -5.10 3.79 14.72
C LYS A 230 -5.14 3.78 13.20
N VAL A 231 -6.31 3.48 12.65
CA VAL A 231 -6.51 3.46 11.19
C VAL A 231 -7.12 4.78 10.76
N VAL A 232 -6.44 5.50 9.87
CA VAL A 232 -6.97 6.67 9.17
C VAL A 232 -7.19 6.35 7.70
N GLN A 233 -8.27 6.87 7.11
CA GLN A 233 -8.58 6.65 5.70
C GLN A 233 -9.39 7.79 5.10
N LEU A 234 -9.36 7.89 3.77
CA LEU A 234 -10.34 8.68 3.05
C LEU A 234 -11.74 8.05 3.18
N GLU A 235 -12.80 8.87 3.15
CA GLU A 235 -14.18 8.38 3.33
C GLU A 235 -14.57 7.33 2.29
N ASN A 236 -14.05 7.43 1.07
CA ASN A 236 -14.27 6.46 -0.01
C ASN A 236 -13.34 5.23 0.07
N SER A 237 -12.53 5.11 1.12
CA SER A 237 -11.56 4.03 1.33
C SER A 237 -10.50 3.89 0.22
N SER A 238 -10.26 4.91 -0.61
CA SER A 238 -9.27 4.82 -1.69
C SER A 238 -7.82 4.87 -1.21
N VAL A 239 -7.59 5.36 0.02
CA VAL A 239 -6.32 5.33 0.73
C VAL A 239 -6.63 5.03 2.20
N ILE A 240 -5.95 4.01 2.74
CA ILE A 240 -6.08 3.57 4.13
C ILE A 240 -4.69 3.40 4.71
N ILE A 241 -4.47 3.95 5.91
CA ILE A 241 -3.18 4.00 6.58
C ILE A 241 -3.36 3.67 8.06
N PRO A 242 -3.12 2.43 8.48
CA PRO A 242 -2.89 2.10 9.88
C PRO A 242 -1.58 2.73 10.38
N ILE A 243 -1.63 3.36 11.55
CA ILE A 243 -0.49 3.98 12.23
C ILE A 243 -0.28 3.23 13.53
N ASN A 244 0.90 2.64 13.69
CA ASN A 244 1.23 1.78 14.82
C ASN A 244 2.33 2.42 15.67
N GLU A 245 2.21 2.30 16.99
CA GLU A 245 3.29 2.61 17.92
C GLU A 245 3.49 1.46 18.94
N PRO A 246 4.69 1.34 19.54
CA PRO A 246 4.89 0.41 20.65
C PRO A 246 3.92 0.69 21.80
N GLU A 247 3.56 -0.33 22.57
CA GLU A 247 2.79 -0.09 23.79
C GLU A 247 3.63 0.66 24.84
N VAL A 248 4.85 0.19 25.06
CA VAL A 248 5.78 0.67 26.09
C VAL A 248 6.99 1.32 25.43
N GLU A 249 7.35 2.53 25.89
CA GLU A 249 8.54 3.24 25.41
C GLU A 249 9.82 2.46 25.72
N GLY A 250 10.65 2.22 24.71
CA GLY A 250 11.90 1.45 24.84
C GLY A 250 11.69 -0.03 25.20
N GLY A 251 10.45 -0.52 25.22
CA GLY A 251 10.12 -1.92 25.43
C GLY A 251 10.31 -2.74 24.15
N LYS A 252 10.75 -4.00 24.29
CA LYS A 252 10.80 -4.92 23.15
C LYS A 252 9.38 -5.13 22.61
N SER A 253 9.20 -4.95 21.31
CA SER A 253 7.96 -5.23 20.57
C SER A 253 8.29 -5.34 19.09
N GLN A 254 7.37 -5.87 18.27
CA GLN A 254 7.52 -5.84 16.81
C GLN A 254 7.65 -4.43 16.23
N ILE A 255 6.99 -3.45 16.83
CA ILE A 255 7.09 -2.06 16.37
C ILE A 255 8.45 -1.48 16.76
N GLN A 256 8.94 -1.79 17.97
CA GLN A 256 10.27 -1.37 18.39
C GLN A 256 11.37 -2.05 17.56
N GLU A 257 11.26 -3.34 17.26
CA GLU A 257 12.23 -4.03 16.37
C GLU A 257 12.28 -3.37 14.99
N PHE A 258 11.12 -3.03 14.41
CA PHE A 258 11.07 -2.27 13.17
C PHE A 258 11.82 -0.95 13.30
N LEU A 259 11.55 -0.16 14.35
CA LEU A 259 12.18 1.15 14.56
C LEU A 259 13.70 1.03 14.75
N ASP A 260 14.16 -0.03 15.42
CA ASP A 260 15.58 -0.30 15.66
C ASP A 260 16.32 -0.66 14.36
N ILE A 261 15.73 -1.54 13.54
CA ILE A 261 16.31 -1.97 12.25
C ILE A 261 16.21 -0.86 11.20
N HIS A 262 15.04 -0.24 11.10
CA HIS A 262 14.78 0.86 10.17
C HIS A 262 15.54 2.13 10.59
N LYS A 263 15.85 2.32 11.87
CA LYS A 263 16.42 3.54 12.47
C LYS A 263 15.49 4.76 12.43
N GLY A 264 14.19 4.53 12.59
CA GLY A 264 13.20 5.60 12.62
C GLY A 264 11.83 5.16 12.13
N PRO A 265 10.85 6.08 12.08
CA PRO A 265 9.53 5.82 11.51
C PRO A 265 9.63 5.39 10.04
N GLY A 266 8.74 4.51 9.59
CA GLY A 266 8.75 4.05 8.20
C GLY A 266 7.54 3.19 7.82
N VAL A 267 7.44 2.85 6.54
CA VAL A 267 6.40 1.93 6.05
C VAL A 267 6.76 0.50 6.48
N GLN A 268 5.92 -0.13 7.30
CA GLN A 268 6.20 -1.48 7.80
C GLN A 268 5.67 -2.54 6.83
N HIS A 269 4.46 -2.37 6.32
CA HIS A 269 3.97 -3.28 5.30
C HIS A 269 3.08 -2.62 4.26
N ILE A 270 2.97 -3.31 3.14
CA ILE A 270 2.13 -2.94 2.00
C ILE A 270 1.21 -4.11 1.69
N ALA A 271 -0.10 -3.87 1.79
CA ALA A 271 -1.12 -4.86 1.48
C ALA A 271 -1.57 -4.79 0.02
N LEU A 272 -1.63 -5.94 -0.63
CA LEU A 272 -1.94 -6.08 -2.04
C LEU A 272 -3.25 -6.85 -2.21
N THR A 273 -4.25 -6.20 -2.83
CA THR A 273 -5.55 -6.81 -3.08
C THR A 273 -5.44 -7.94 -4.11
N CYS A 274 -5.91 -9.12 -3.74
CA CYS A 274 -5.99 -10.32 -4.56
C CYS A 274 -7.44 -10.57 -5.00
N GLY A 275 -7.63 -10.91 -6.29
CA GLY A 275 -8.94 -11.39 -6.77
C GLY A 275 -9.19 -12.87 -6.46
N LYS A 276 -8.12 -13.67 -6.32
CA LYS A 276 -8.16 -15.11 -6.04
C LYS A 276 -6.95 -15.53 -5.18
N ILE A 277 -6.99 -15.20 -3.89
CA ILE A 277 -5.85 -15.39 -2.99
C ILE A 277 -5.42 -16.86 -2.83
N LEU A 278 -6.36 -17.80 -2.88
CA LEU A 278 -6.09 -19.25 -2.88
C LEU A 278 -5.28 -19.73 -4.10
N GLY A 279 -5.27 -18.95 -5.19
CA GLY A 279 -4.37 -19.19 -6.32
C GLY A 279 -3.07 -18.40 -6.20
N THR A 280 -3.13 -17.18 -5.68
CA THR A 280 -1.99 -16.25 -5.59
C THR A 280 -0.95 -16.69 -4.55
N VAL A 281 -1.34 -16.95 -3.30
CA VAL A 281 -0.39 -17.26 -2.22
C VAL A 281 0.36 -18.59 -2.47
N PRO A 282 -0.30 -19.71 -2.85
CA PRO A 282 0.43 -20.93 -3.19
C PRO A 282 1.38 -20.79 -4.37
N GLU A 283 1.06 -19.93 -5.35
CA GLU A 283 1.98 -19.62 -6.45
C GLU A 283 3.21 -18.86 -5.95
N LEU A 284 3.03 -17.89 -5.04
CA LEU A 284 4.15 -17.15 -4.43
C LEU A 284 5.04 -18.06 -3.59
N ILE A 285 4.47 -19.00 -2.83
CA ILE A 285 5.24 -20.01 -2.08
C ILE A 285 6.12 -20.84 -3.04
N LYS A 286 5.58 -21.26 -4.20
CA LYS A 286 6.35 -21.98 -5.24
C LYS A 286 7.45 -21.12 -5.88
N ARG A 287 7.42 -19.80 -5.71
CA ARG A 287 8.42 -18.84 -6.16
C ARG A 287 9.39 -18.44 -5.03
N ASP A 288 9.47 -19.27 -4.00
CA ASP A 288 10.32 -19.09 -2.82
C ASP A 288 10.00 -17.80 -2.03
N ILE A 289 8.72 -17.44 -1.96
CA ILE A 289 8.23 -16.43 -1.02
C ILE A 289 7.78 -17.14 0.27
N THR A 290 8.41 -16.78 1.37
CA THR A 290 8.11 -17.27 2.71
C THR A 290 7.04 -16.39 3.33
N PHE A 291 5.99 -17.03 3.81
CA PHE A 291 4.93 -16.40 4.59
C PHE A 291 5.08 -16.73 6.07
N LEU A 292 4.48 -15.90 6.92
CA LEU A 292 4.35 -16.18 8.35
C LEU A 292 3.58 -17.49 8.57
N ASP A 293 3.96 -18.19 9.64
CA ASP A 293 3.40 -19.49 9.96
C ASP A 293 2.18 -19.37 10.87
N ILE A 294 1.15 -20.15 10.54
CA ILE A 294 -0.14 -20.15 11.23
C ILE A 294 -0.36 -21.56 11.76
N PRO A 295 -0.56 -21.72 13.08
CA PRO A 295 -0.73 -23.05 13.66
C PRO A 295 -2.05 -23.68 13.20
N SER A 296 -2.05 -25.01 13.00
CA SER A 296 -3.26 -25.76 12.61
C SER A 296 -4.46 -25.51 13.54
N SER A 297 -4.20 -25.31 14.83
CA SER A 297 -5.24 -25.01 15.83
C SER A 297 -6.05 -23.74 15.51
N TYR A 298 -5.50 -22.79 14.73
CA TYR A 298 -6.23 -21.62 14.26
C TYR A 298 -7.45 -22.00 13.40
N TYR A 299 -7.27 -22.95 12.48
CA TYR A 299 -8.31 -23.35 11.53
C TYR A 299 -9.42 -24.15 12.21
N GLU A 300 -9.07 -24.93 13.23
CA GLU A 300 -10.03 -25.64 14.09
C GLU A 300 -10.99 -24.68 14.82
N MET A 301 -10.54 -23.45 15.10
CA MET A 301 -11.34 -22.43 15.78
C MET A 301 -12.28 -21.66 14.85
N ILE A 302 -12.03 -21.63 13.53
CA ILE A 302 -12.84 -20.84 12.57
C ILE A 302 -14.34 -21.15 12.64
N PRO A 303 -14.80 -22.42 12.67
CA PRO A 303 -16.24 -22.73 12.74
C PRO A 303 -16.94 -22.14 13.96
N SER A 304 -16.22 -21.93 15.06
CA SER A 304 -16.78 -21.37 16.30
C SER A 304 -16.93 -19.85 16.29
N ARG A 305 -16.33 -19.16 15.31
CA ARG A 305 -16.31 -17.69 15.19
C ARG A 305 -17.55 -17.11 14.51
N GLY A 306 -18.46 -17.96 14.02
CA GLY A 306 -19.70 -17.52 13.35
C GLY A 306 -19.46 -16.85 12.00
N ILE A 307 -18.33 -17.14 11.35
CA ILE A 307 -17.97 -16.61 10.02
C ILE A 307 -18.45 -17.59 8.95
N ASN A 308 -19.16 -17.09 7.95
CA ASN A 308 -19.64 -17.91 6.82
C ASN A 308 -18.57 -17.99 5.72
N VAL A 309 -17.49 -18.71 6.00
CA VAL A 309 -16.38 -18.90 5.05
C VAL A 309 -16.81 -19.85 3.93
N GLU A 310 -16.69 -19.41 2.68
CA GLU A 310 -17.04 -20.19 1.48
C GLU A 310 -15.93 -21.15 1.05
N GLU A 311 -14.68 -20.87 1.42
CA GLU A 311 -13.51 -21.69 1.12
C GLU A 311 -13.42 -22.94 2.00
N ASP A 312 -12.83 -24.01 1.46
CA ASP A 312 -12.48 -25.19 2.24
C ASP A 312 -11.38 -24.85 3.26
N LEU A 313 -11.60 -25.19 4.53
CA LEU A 313 -10.64 -24.87 5.60
C LEU A 313 -9.28 -25.57 5.42
N LYS A 314 -9.23 -26.74 4.78
CA LYS A 314 -7.96 -27.44 4.48
C LYS A 314 -7.18 -26.74 3.38
N ASP A 315 -7.88 -26.15 2.41
CA ASP A 315 -7.24 -25.34 1.37
C ASP A 315 -6.66 -24.07 1.96
N LEU A 316 -7.41 -23.41 2.86
CA LEU A 316 -6.91 -22.26 3.62
C LEU A 316 -5.70 -22.63 4.49
N GLU A 317 -5.75 -23.75 5.21
CA GLU A 317 -4.64 -24.24 6.02
C GLU A 317 -3.40 -24.54 5.19
N SER A 318 -3.56 -25.28 4.09
CA SER A 318 -2.45 -25.62 3.19
C SER A 318 -1.82 -24.39 2.54
N ALA A 319 -2.63 -23.36 2.27
CA ALA A 319 -2.19 -22.07 1.73
C ALA A 319 -1.70 -21.10 2.81
N LYS A 320 -1.77 -21.48 4.10
CA LYS A 320 -1.48 -20.63 5.25
C LYS A 320 -2.31 -19.33 5.23
N LEU A 321 -3.63 -19.39 5.11
CA LEU A 321 -4.46 -18.18 4.98
C LEU A 321 -5.28 -17.92 6.24
N LEU A 322 -5.13 -16.73 6.81
CA LEU A 322 -5.95 -16.23 7.91
C LEU A 322 -7.32 -15.78 7.38
N VAL A 323 -8.37 -15.99 8.18
CA VAL A 323 -9.74 -15.56 7.90
C VAL A 323 -10.33 -14.82 9.10
N ASP A 324 -10.92 -13.65 8.84
CA ASP A 324 -11.67 -12.90 9.85
C ASP A 324 -12.82 -12.12 9.24
N GLY A 325 -13.81 -11.79 10.05
CA GLY A 325 -15.05 -11.16 9.62
C GLY A 325 -16.21 -11.61 10.48
N ASP A 326 -17.39 -11.54 9.90
CA ASP A 326 -18.65 -11.89 10.51
C ASP A 326 -19.53 -12.67 9.52
N ALA A 327 -20.82 -12.78 9.83
CA ALA A 327 -21.78 -13.50 9.00
C ALA A 327 -22.10 -12.79 7.66
N ASP A 328 -21.86 -11.47 7.58
CA ASP A 328 -22.20 -10.62 6.43
C ASP A 328 -21.02 -10.44 5.47
N GLY A 329 -19.78 -10.59 5.96
CA GLY A 329 -18.59 -10.58 5.13
C GLY A 329 -17.31 -10.91 5.89
N TYR A 330 -16.30 -11.35 5.15
CA TYR A 330 -15.00 -11.71 5.71
C TYR A 330 -13.85 -11.31 4.79
N LEU A 331 -12.64 -11.36 5.32
CA LEU A 331 -11.40 -11.12 4.61
C LEU A 331 -10.46 -12.30 4.83
N ILE A 332 -9.70 -12.60 3.79
CA ILE A 332 -8.70 -13.66 3.75
C ILE A 332 -7.35 -13.00 3.52
N GLN A 333 -6.35 -13.31 4.34
CA GLN A 333 -5.04 -12.67 4.22
C GLN A 333 -3.89 -13.56 4.67
N ASN A 334 -2.68 -13.23 4.21
CA ASN A 334 -1.45 -13.66 4.87
C ASN A 334 -0.33 -12.66 4.58
N PHE A 335 0.71 -12.73 5.41
CA PHE A 335 1.83 -11.82 5.46
C PHE A 335 3.11 -12.56 5.13
N THR A 336 3.99 -11.91 4.38
CA THR A 336 5.31 -12.43 4.10
C THR A 336 6.23 -12.29 5.32
N GLN A 337 7.36 -12.99 5.32
CA GLN A 337 8.51 -12.52 6.10
C GLN A 337 8.98 -11.14 5.61
N THR A 338 9.90 -10.50 6.34
CA THR A 338 10.53 -9.24 5.92
C THR A 338 11.40 -9.46 4.69
N TYR A 339 11.26 -8.59 3.68
CA TYR A 339 11.97 -8.72 2.41
C TYR A 339 12.72 -7.45 1.97
N VAL A 340 12.33 -6.27 2.46
CA VAL A 340 12.97 -4.99 2.11
C VAL A 340 13.36 -4.30 3.41
N GLY A 341 14.56 -4.59 3.90
CA GLY A 341 14.90 -4.26 5.29
C GLY A 341 13.88 -4.90 6.26
N PRO A 342 13.27 -4.12 7.18
CA PRO A 342 12.20 -4.61 8.05
C PRO A 342 10.78 -4.55 7.42
N LEU A 343 10.64 -4.14 6.15
CA LEU A 343 9.37 -4.10 5.44
C LEU A 343 8.96 -5.49 4.94
N PHE A 344 7.68 -5.83 5.13
CA PHE A 344 7.03 -7.04 4.59
C PHE A 344 5.78 -6.70 3.77
N PHE A 345 5.15 -7.71 3.18
CA PHE A 345 3.97 -7.53 2.34
C PHE A 345 2.81 -8.37 2.85
N GLU A 346 1.61 -7.86 2.65
CA GLU A 346 0.36 -8.58 2.90
C GLU A 346 -0.31 -8.87 1.56
N PHE A 347 -0.90 -10.06 1.44
CA PHE A 347 -1.80 -10.39 0.35
C PHE A 347 -3.19 -10.57 0.94
N ILE A 348 -4.16 -9.82 0.45
CA ILE A 348 -5.50 -9.73 1.04
C ILE A 348 -6.59 -9.88 -0.01
N GLN A 349 -7.62 -10.66 0.30
CA GLN A 349 -8.86 -10.71 -0.46
C GLN A 349 -10.02 -10.37 0.46
N ARG A 350 -10.77 -9.33 0.08
CA ARG A 350 -11.98 -8.88 0.79
C ARG A 350 -13.22 -9.51 0.15
N LYS A 351 -14.09 -10.10 0.97
CA LYS A 351 -15.41 -10.61 0.57
C LYS A 351 -16.48 -9.91 1.40
N ASN A 352 -17.03 -8.83 0.82
CA ASN A 352 -18.03 -7.97 1.46
C ASN A 352 -17.60 -7.44 2.84
N ASN A 353 -16.29 -7.24 3.06
CA ASN A 353 -15.74 -6.74 4.32
C ASN A 353 -14.72 -5.61 4.06
N ASP A 354 -15.12 -4.40 4.43
CA ASP A 354 -14.32 -3.18 4.30
C ASP A 354 -13.53 -2.85 5.61
N GLY A 355 -13.56 -3.75 6.61
CA GLY A 355 -12.88 -3.60 7.89
C GLY A 355 -11.44 -4.12 7.91
N PHE A 356 -10.86 -4.26 9.10
CA PHE A 356 -9.47 -4.75 9.28
C PHE A 356 -9.36 -6.09 10.02
N GLY A 357 -10.47 -6.67 10.47
CA GLY A 357 -10.49 -7.96 11.18
C GLY A 357 -9.62 -7.96 12.45
N GLU A 358 -10.23 -7.64 13.61
CA GLU A 358 -9.55 -7.66 14.92
C GLU A 358 -8.88 -9.01 15.24
N GLY A 359 -9.55 -10.13 14.94
CA GLY A 359 -9.03 -11.47 15.18
C GLY A 359 -7.88 -11.83 14.25
N ASN A 360 -7.89 -11.33 13.00
CA ASN A 360 -6.74 -11.49 12.12
C ASN A 360 -5.56 -10.64 12.56
N PHE A 361 -5.81 -9.43 13.06
CA PHE A 361 -4.75 -8.59 13.60
C PHE A 361 -4.07 -9.24 14.82
N GLN A 362 -4.84 -9.85 15.71
CA GLN A 362 -4.28 -10.63 16.82
C GLN A 362 -3.49 -11.86 16.32
N ALA A 363 -4.06 -12.64 15.40
CA ALA A 363 -3.39 -13.82 14.86
C ALA A 363 -2.07 -13.48 14.13
N LEU A 364 -2.06 -12.35 13.41
CA LEU A 364 -0.86 -11.75 12.82
C LEU A 364 0.15 -11.38 13.90
N PHE A 365 -0.30 -10.65 14.92
CA PHE A 365 0.54 -10.21 16.02
C PHE A 365 1.25 -11.40 16.68
N ASP A 366 0.49 -12.44 17.00
CA ASP A 366 1.02 -13.66 17.60
C ASP A 366 1.98 -14.39 16.65
N ALA A 367 1.74 -14.37 15.33
CA ALA A 367 2.62 -14.96 14.34
C ALA A 367 3.97 -14.23 14.25
N ILE A 368 3.96 -12.89 14.26
CA ILE A 368 5.17 -12.08 14.29
C ILE A 368 5.90 -12.29 15.62
N GLU A 369 5.20 -12.31 16.76
CA GLU A 369 5.82 -12.53 18.07
C GLU A 369 6.52 -13.90 18.14
N ARG A 370 5.91 -14.96 17.58
CA ARG A 370 6.55 -16.28 17.44
C ARG A 370 7.81 -16.23 16.58
N ASP A 371 7.77 -15.52 15.45
CA ASP A 371 8.94 -15.34 14.58
C ASP A 371 10.07 -14.58 15.30
N GLN A 372 9.75 -13.54 16.07
CA GLN A 372 10.71 -12.80 16.90
C GLN A 372 11.37 -13.68 17.95
N VAL A 373 10.60 -14.57 18.60
CA VAL A 373 11.15 -15.58 19.52
C VAL A 373 12.06 -16.56 18.78
N ALA A 374 11.63 -17.06 17.62
CA ALA A 374 12.41 -17.99 16.81
C ALA A 374 13.74 -17.39 16.34
N ARG A 375 13.78 -16.08 16.07
CA ARG A 375 15.00 -15.31 15.72
C ARG A 375 15.80 -14.85 16.94
N GLY A 376 15.30 -15.04 18.17
CA GLY A 376 15.97 -14.65 19.41
C GLY A 376 15.89 -13.16 19.77
N TYR A 377 15.00 -12.38 19.14
CA TYR A 377 14.75 -10.99 19.53
C TYR A 377 13.99 -10.91 20.86
N LEU A 378 12.96 -11.74 21.00
CA LEU A 378 12.20 -11.93 22.25
C LEU A 378 12.68 -13.20 22.97
N GLU A 379 12.74 -13.14 24.30
CA GLU A 379 13.03 -14.27 25.20
C GLU A 379 11.77 -15.03 25.52
#